data_AF-A0A495Z7B9-F1
#
_entry.id   AF-A0A495Z7B9-F1
#
_cell.length_a   1.000
_cell.length_b   1.000
_cell.length_c   1.000
_cell.angle_alpha   90.00
_cell.angle_beta   90.00
_cell.angle_gamma   90.00
#
_symmetry.space_group_name_H-M   'P 1'
#
loop_
_entity.id
_entity.type
_entity.pdbx_description
1 polymer ?
#
loop_
_entity_poly.entity_id
_entity_poly.type
_entity_poly.pdbx_seq_one_letter_code
_entity_poly.pdbx_strand_id
1 'polypeptide(L)'
;MKNNTFRFLNRPNLTRYIILLCCIIQTIQLTSAGCSHTKPYYHPEIPDIERHESETEGVLRYRLLLLGDGGAPRPDEPVLKTLGEWAQKDAAKTSIVFLGDNMYPEGMTARKKHEAATRLTPQLTVVKDAGVHGLFIPGNHDWASGKSEGYRALLAQEKFINDALAGEQNFLPSGGAPGPVAFELPKVNPVVRLIVLDTQWWLHQHEKPEKSPETVIEELITLLDTELPVIVVGHHPLQSYGPHGGYFDWKAHIFPTRALEEWLWIPIPVIGSVHPYARKYFYKFDQDIGSTPYDNLVEQLNRAFSTRKQPPEGTPLLIYAAGHEHSLQVLKGDSVDYLLVSGAAARRKVTAVLSGDNTLFAHQHTGFMAVDFFTDGKILLRVVEPADREVFFHRWLTF
;
A
#
# COMPACT_ATOMS: atom_id res chain seq x y z
N MET A 1 -34.05 64.02 41.00
CA MET A 1 -34.73 63.39 39.83
C MET A 1 -33.77 62.38 39.20
N LYS A 2 -34.33 61.31 38.64
CA LYS A 2 -33.72 60.00 38.36
C LYS A 2 -32.55 60.02 37.36
N ASN A 3 -31.67 59.03 37.58
CA ASN A 3 -30.71 58.37 36.69
C ASN A 3 -30.86 58.60 35.18
N ASN A 4 -29.72 58.68 34.48
CA ASN A 4 -29.47 57.82 33.31
C ASN A 4 -27.98 57.82 32.92
N THR A 5 -27.18 57.03 33.65
CA THR A 5 -25.89 56.52 33.15
C THR A 5 -26.19 55.42 32.15
N PHE A 6 -26.12 55.74 30.85
CA PHE A 6 -26.11 54.73 29.79
C PHE A 6 -24.82 53.90 29.93
N ARG A 7 -24.90 52.78 30.65
CA ARG A 7 -23.94 51.69 30.49
C ARG A 7 -24.06 51.21 29.04
N PHE A 8 -23.09 51.53 28.20
CA PHE A 8 -22.84 50.75 27.00
C PHE A 8 -22.56 49.31 27.48
N LEU A 9 -23.56 48.44 27.38
CA LEU A 9 -23.30 47.02 27.43
C LEU A 9 -22.31 46.74 26.30
N ASN A 10 -21.08 46.38 26.66
CA ASN A 10 -20.12 45.77 25.76
C ASN A 10 -20.82 44.55 25.17
N ARG A 11 -21.44 44.71 23.99
CA ARG A 11 -22.01 43.58 23.26
C ARG A 11 -20.85 42.65 23.00
N PRO A 12 -20.91 41.41 23.48
CA PRO A 12 -19.77 40.54 23.31
C PRO A 12 -19.61 40.31 21.80
N ASN A 13 -18.41 40.58 21.32
CA ASN A 13 -18.14 40.66 19.89
C ASN A 13 -18.24 39.24 19.31
N LEU A 14 -19.35 38.94 18.65
CA LEU A 14 -19.65 37.63 18.04
C LEU A 14 -18.45 37.12 17.21
N THR A 15 -17.75 38.01 16.52
CA THR A 15 -16.53 37.71 15.77
C THR A 15 -15.41 37.15 16.65
N ARG A 16 -15.23 37.68 17.87
CA ARG A 16 -14.23 37.14 18.82
C ARG A 16 -14.59 35.73 19.29
N TYR A 17 -15.87 35.42 19.50
CA TYR A 17 -16.29 34.07 19.85
C TYR A 17 -16.13 33.09 18.70
N ILE A 18 -16.42 33.51 17.46
CA ILE A 18 -16.19 32.69 16.27
C ILE A 18 -14.69 32.40 16.12
N ILE A 19 -13.82 33.41 16.24
CA ILE A 19 -12.37 33.22 16.17
C ILE A 19 -11.89 32.30 17.29
N LEU A 20 -12.33 32.52 18.53
CA LEU A 20 -11.96 31.66 19.67
C LEU A 20 -12.41 30.22 19.45
N LEU A 21 -13.63 30.01 18.97
CA LEU A 21 -14.15 28.69 18.63
C LEU A 21 -13.33 28.03 17.52
N CYS A 22 -12.99 28.76 16.44
CA CYS A 22 -12.11 28.26 15.39
C CYS A 22 -10.73 27.88 15.92
N CYS A 23 -10.14 28.67 16.82
CA CYS A 23 -8.86 28.35 17.46
C CYS A 23 -8.95 27.12 18.37
N ILE A 24 -10.04 26.97 19.14
CA ILE A 24 -10.26 25.79 19.99
C ILE A 24 -10.42 24.54 19.13
N ILE A 25 -11.27 24.61 18.10
CA ILE A 25 -11.46 23.53 17.13
C ILE A 25 -10.13 23.17 16.49
N GLN A 26 -9.37 24.16 16.02
CA GLN A 26 -8.06 23.91 15.41
C GLN A 26 -7.06 23.32 16.41
N THR A 27 -7.07 23.76 17.66
CA THR A 27 -6.18 23.21 18.70
C THR A 27 -6.51 21.74 18.97
N ILE A 28 -7.79 21.40 19.13
CA ILE A 28 -8.25 20.02 19.28
C ILE A 28 -7.87 19.18 18.04
N GLN A 29 -8.04 19.72 16.83
CA GLN A 29 -7.63 19.06 15.58
C GLN A 29 -6.13 18.80 15.52
N LEU A 30 -5.30 19.78 15.88
CA LEU A 30 -3.84 19.61 15.84
C LEU A 30 -3.37 18.61 16.88
N THR A 31 -4.06 18.48 18.02
CA THR A 31 -3.76 17.44 19.01
C THR A 31 -4.07 16.03 18.52
N SER A 32 -5.12 15.84 17.70
CA SER A 32 -5.42 14.52 17.11
C SER A 32 -4.63 14.23 15.82
N ALA A 33 -4.27 15.26 15.06
CA ALA A 33 -3.46 15.14 13.83
C ALA A 33 -1.94 15.04 14.11
N GLY A 34 -1.50 15.23 15.36
CA GLY A 34 -0.10 15.16 15.77
C GLY A 34 0.49 13.75 15.83
N CYS A 35 -0.34 12.70 15.81
CA CYS A 35 0.08 11.33 16.10
C CYS A 35 0.56 10.53 14.87
N SER A 36 1.33 11.10 13.95
CA SER A 36 1.92 10.28 12.87
C SER A 36 3.04 9.38 13.40
N HIS A 37 3.03 8.10 13.04
CA HIS A 37 4.04 7.11 13.43
C HIS A 37 5.35 7.29 12.66
N THR A 38 6.08 8.35 13.00
CA THR A 38 7.47 8.61 12.54
C THR A 38 8.52 7.74 13.23
N LYS A 39 8.11 7.06 14.31
CA LYS A 39 8.77 5.90 14.91
C LYS A 39 7.88 4.70 14.66
N PRO A 40 8.42 3.46 14.62
CA PRO A 40 7.59 2.28 14.41
C PRO A 40 6.59 2.14 15.55
N TYR A 41 5.32 1.99 15.18
CA TYR A 41 4.26 1.58 16.08
C TYR A 41 4.18 0.06 16.15
N TYR A 42 3.99 -0.46 17.36
CA TYR A 42 3.71 -1.86 17.62
C TYR A 42 2.45 -1.95 18.45
N HIS A 43 1.55 -2.87 18.10
CA HIS A 43 0.41 -3.15 18.96
C HIS A 43 0.89 -3.57 20.36
N PRO A 44 0.19 -3.20 21.45
CA PRO A 44 0.63 -3.52 22.82
C PRO A 44 0.85 -5.02 23.08
N GLU A 45 0.19 -5.89 22.32
CA GLU A 45 0.34 -7.35 22.41
C GLU A 45 1.57 -7.89 21.67
N ILE A 46 2.28 -7.07 20.87
CA ILE A 46 3.50 -7.49 20.19
C ILE A 46 4.64 -7.53 21.21
N PRO A 47 5.20 -8.72 21.52
CA PRO A 47 6.30 -8.83 22.45
C PRO A 47 7.58 -8.22 21.87
N ASP A 48 8.52 -7.82 22.72
CA ASP A 48 9.76 -7.16 22.29
C ASP A 48 10.60 -8.02 21.32
N ILE A 49 10.52 -9.36 21.44
CA ILE A 49 11.23 -10.29 20.54
C ILE A 49 10.73 -10.25 19.09
N GLU A 50 9.51 -9.76 18.87
CA GLU A 50 8.91 -9.55 17.54
C GLU A 50 9.24 -8.16 16.96
N ARG A 51 10.00 -7.32 17.68
CA ARG A 51 10.36 -5.95 17.25
C ARG A 51 11.78 -5.85 16.67
N HIS A 52 12.52 -6.95 16.66
CA HIS A 52 13.89 -7.03 16.18
C HIS A 52 14.12 -8.34 15.42
N GLU A 53 15.19 -8.39 14.62
CA GLU A 53 15.63 -9.67 14.02
C GLU A 53 16.02 -10.63 15.14
N SER A 54 15.40 -11.81 15.15
CA SER A 54 15.78 -12.92 16.03
C SER A 54 16.15 -14.13 15.19
N GLU A 55 17.03 -14.99 15.73
CA GLU A 55 17.39 -16.24 15.07
C GLU A 55 16.13 -17.07 14.83
N THR A 56 15.87 -17.38 13.56
CA THR A 56 14.74 -18.22 13.20
C THR A 56 15.21 -19.65 13.01
N GLU A 57 14.82 -20.50 13.94
CA GLU A 57 14.90 -21.94 13.78
C GLU A 57 13.93 -22.38 12.68
N GLY A 58 14.45 -22.96 11.60
CA GLY A 58 13.63 -23.49 10.52
C GLY A 58 14.37 -23.53 9.19
N VAL A 59 14.01 -24.49 8.34
CA VAL A 59 14.56 -24.59 6.99
C VAL A 59 13.63 -23.86 6.02
N LEU A 60 14.13 -22.78 5.41
CA LEU A 60 13.38 -22.00 4.41
C LEU A 60 13.00 -22.88 3.21
N ARG A 61 11.71 -22.89 2.87
CA ARG A 61 11.16 -23.49 1.64
C ARG A 61 11.00 -22.46 0.54
N TYR A 62 10.47 -21.29 0.88
CA TYR A 62 10.22 -20.22 -0.09
C TYR A 62 10.13 -18.86 0.58
N ARG A 63 10.48 -17.80 -0.15
CA ARG A 63 10.41 -16.40 0.28
C ARG A 63 9.72 -15.55 -0.79
N LEU A 64 8.79 -14.72 -0.36
CA LEU A 64 8.20 -13.65 -1.15
C LEU A 64 8.64 -12.30 -0.58
N LEU A 65 9.24 -11.46 -1.42
CA LEU A 65 9.56 -10.08 -1.10
C LEU A 65 8.52 -9.16 -1.73
N LEU A 66 7.85 -8.34 -0.94
CA LEU A 66 6.69 -7.53 -1.33
C LEU A 66 7.04 -6.04 -1.29
N LEU A 67 7.11 -5.39 -2.44
CA LEU A 67 7.55 -3.98 -2.59
C LEU A 67 6.61 -3.21 -3.51
N GLY A 68 5.91 -2.18 -3.05
CA GLY A 68 5.10 -1.28 -3.87
C GLY A 68 5.76 0.09 -4.08
N ASP A 69 5.30 0.82 -5.10
CA ASP A 69 5.51 2.28 -5.24
C ASP A 69 6.99 2.66 -5.46
N GLY A 70 7.69 1.80 -6.20
CA GLY A 70 9.10 1.95 -6.55
C GLY A 70 9.37 2.89 -7.72
N GLY A 71 8.35 3.45 -8.37
CA GLY A 71 8.46 4.10 -9.67
C GLY A 71 9.15 5.46 -9.75
N ALA A 72 9.79 5.92 -8.68
CA ALA A 72 10.58 7.15 -8.65
C ALA A 72 11.88 6.95 -7.85
N PRO A 73 12.70 5.95 -8.22
CA PRO A 73 13.90 5.64 -7.46
C PRO A 73 14.89 6.81 -7.55
N ARG A 74 15.55 7.13 -6.43
CA ARG A 74 16.72 8.01 -6.48
C ARG A 74 17.96 7.24 -6.91
N PRO A 75 19.02 7.90 -7.40
CA PRO A 75 20.35 7.28 -7.50
C PRO A 75 20.72 6.66 -6.14
N ASP A 76 21.15 5.40 -6.16
CA ASP A 76 21.49 4.61 -4.96
C ASP A 76 20.32 4.44 -3.96
N GLU A 77 19.09 4.22 -4.45
CA GLU A 77 17.91 3.98 -3.62
C GLU A 77 18.15 2.83 -2.60
N PRO A 78 18.27 3.12 -1.28
CA PRO A 78 18.71 2.13 -0.30
C PRO A 78 17.74 0.96 -0.15
N VAL A 79 16.44 1.18 -0.37
CA VAL A 79 15.47 0.07 -0.31
C VAL A 79 15.73 -0.95 -1.42
N LEU A 80 16.09 -0.51 -2.63
CA LEU A 80 16.38 -1.41 -3.75
C LEU A 80 17.69 -2.17 -3.51
N LYS A 81 18.70 -1.50 -2.94
CA LYS A 81 19.93 -2.16 -2.50
C LYS A 81 19.63 -3.25 -1.46
N THR A 82 18.88 -2.91 -0.41
CA THR A 82 18.52 -3.84 0.67
C THR A 82 17.66 -5.00 0.15
N LEU A 83 16.75 -4.73 -0.78
CA LEU A 83 15.93 -5.73 -1.45
C LEU A 83 16.79 -6.74 -2.22
N GLY A 84 17.77 -6.26 -3.00
CA GLY A 84 18.72 -7.12 -3.71
C GLY A 84 19.54 -8.00 -2.77
N GLU A 85 20.04 -7.43 -1.67
CA GLU A 85 20.76 -8.18 -0.63
C GLU A 85 19.90 -9.28 0.00
N TRP A 86 18.62 -8.99 0.30
CA TRP A 86 17.66 -9.97 0.81
C TRP A 86 17.31 -11.06 -0.21
N ALA A 87 17.16 -10.69 -1.48
CA ALA A 87 16.89 -11.61 -2.57
C ALA A 87 18.05 -12.59 -2.80
N GLN A 88 19.29 -12.11 -2.66
CA GLN A 88 20.50 -12.92 -2.86
C GLN A 88 20.76 -13.96 -1.76
N LYS A 89 20.22 -13.77 -0.53
CA LYS A 89 20.40 -14.74 0.58
C LYS A 89 19.99 -16.16 0.19
N ASP A 90 18.86 -16.31 -0.51
CA ASP A 90 18.29 -17.59 -0.94
C ASP A 90 17.65 -17.46 -2.32
N ALA A 91 18.40 -17.00 -3.33
CA ALA A 91 17.88 -16.63 -4.64
C ALA A 91 17.03 -17.73 -5.30
N ALA A 92 17.45 -19.00 -5.22
CA ALA A 92 16.71 -20.13 -5.79
C ALA A 92 15.32 -20.38 -5.16
N LYS A 93 15.06 -19.81 -3.98
CA LYS A 93 13.81 -19.94 -3.22
C LYS A 93 13.10 -18.60 -3.05
N THR A 94 13.51 -17.56 -3.77
CA THR A 94 12.99 -16.20 -3.59
C THR A 94 12.35 -15.67 -4.87
N SER A 95 11.19 -15.03 -4.71
CA SER A 95 10.62 -14.13 -5.72
C SER A 95 10.40 -12.74 -5.14
N ILE A 96 10.46 -11.73 -6.00
CA ILE A 96 10.05 -10.35 -5.69
C ILE A 96 8.72 -10.09 -6.36
N VAL A 97 7.77 -9.53 -5.63
CA VAL A 97 6.49 -9.02 -6.13
C VAL A 97 6.49 -7.50 -5.99
N PHE A 98 6.47 -6.81 -7.13
CA PHE A 98 6.33 -5.37 -7.24
C PHE A 98 4.84 -5.01 -7.27
N LEU A 99 4.35 -4.41 -6.18
CA LEU A 99 2.92 -4.21 -5.86
C LEU A 99 2.30 -2.98 -6.54
N GLY A 100 2.72 -2.65 -7.76
CA GLY A 100 2.18 -1.53 -8.53
C GLY A 100 2.91 -0.21 -8.34
N ASP A 101 2.49 0.76 -9.15
CA ASP A 101 3.12 2.07 -9.29
C ASP A 101 4.61 1.97 -9.59
N ASN A 102 4.89 1.15 -10.60
CA ASN A 102 6.25 0.81 -11.00
C ASN A 102 6.92 1.96 -11.77
N MET A 103 6.16 2.91 -12.32
CA MET A 103 6.68 4.10 -12.99
C MET A 103 5.83 5.36 -12.69
N TYR A 104 6.42 6.31 -11.94
CA TYR A 104 5.83 7.61 -11.69
C TYR A 104 6.24 8.67 -12.75
N PRO A 105 5.46 9.75 -12.88
CA PRO A 105 4.16 10.00 -12.22
C PRO A 105 2.97 9.52 -13.04
N GLU A 106 3.11 8.98 -14.26
CA GLU A 106 1.95 8.60 -15.08
C GLU A 106 2.27 7.39 -15.97
N GLY A 107 3.10 6.46 -15.47
CA GLY A 107 3.45 5.25 -16.20
C GLY A 107 4.14 5.54 -17.53
N MET A 108 4.05 4.57 -18.45
CA MET A 108 4.70 4.62 -19.76
C MET A 108 3.82 5.26 -20.85
N THR A 109 3.27 6.44 -20.60
CA THR A 109 2.55 7.21 -21.64
C THR A 109 3.47 7.59 -22.81
N ALA A 110 2.88 7.94 -23.96
CA ALA A 110 3.65 8.36 -25.13
C ALA A 110 4.62 9.51 -24.82
N ARG A 111 4.22 10.44 -23.93
CA ARG A 111 5.05 11.57 -23.50
C ARG A 111 6.18 11.15 -22.55
N LYS A 112 5.97 10.13 -21.72
CA LYS A 112 6.91 9.72 -20.67
C LYS A 112 7.71 8.46 -20.98
N LYS A 113 7.44 7.77 -22.08
CA LYS A 113 8.17 6.55 -22.47
C LYS A 113 9.70 6.71 -22.49
N HIS A 114 10.19 7.91 -22.77
CA HIS A 114 11.63 8.22 -22.72
C HIS A 114 12.24 8.15 -21.29
N GLU A 115 11.43 8.30 -20.23
CA GLU A 115 11.84 8.17 -18.83
C GLU A 115 11.92 6.69 -18.36
N ALA A 116 11.38 5.75 -19.14
CA ALA A 116 11.23 4.34 -18.74
C ALA A 116 12.52 3.70 -18.23
N ALA A 117 13.64 3.93 -18.95
CA ALA A 117 14.94 3.40 -18.54
C ALA A 117 15.36 3.92 -17.17
N THR A 118 15.16 5.21 -16.89
CA THR A 118 15.55 5.79 -15.59
C THR A 118 14.63 5.33 -14.45
N ARG A 119 13.34 5.08 -14.73
CA ARG A 119 12.34 4.73 -13.69
C ARG A 119 12.24 3.23 -13.39
N LEU A 120 12.31 2.39 -14.43
CA LEU A 120 12.07 0.95 -14.32
C LEU A 120 13.35 0.13 -14.22
N THR A 121 14.42 0.53 -14.92
CA THR A 121 15.67 -0.25 -14.93
C THR A 121 16.24 -0.50 -13.53
N PRO A 122 16.21 0.44 -12.56
CA PRO A 122 16.70 0.14 -11.21
C PRO A 122 16.00 -1.06 -10.55
N GLN A 123 14.68 -1.19 -10.70
CA GLN A 123 13.91 -2.33 -10.16
C GLN A 123 14.23 -3.62 -10.94
N LEU A 124 14.31 -3.53 -12.28
CA LEU A 124 14.66 -4.66 -13.15
C LEU A 124 16.09 -5.17 -12.89
N THR A 125 17.03 -4.28 -12.60
CA THR A 125 18.41 -4.62 -12.26
C THR A 125 18.47 -5.42 -10.97
N VAL A 126 17.68 -5.08 -9.94
CA VAL A 126 17.61 -5.88 -8.71
C VAL A 126 17.21 -7.33 -9.00
N VAL A 127 16.20 -7.53 -9.84
CA VAL A 127 15.74 -8.87 -10.25
C VAL A 127 16.84 -9.64 -10.98
N LYS A 128 17.47 -8.99 -11.97
CA LYS A 128 18.53 -9.58 -12.80
C LYS A 128 19.78 -9.94 -12.00
N ASP A 129 20.26 -9.00 -11.18
CA ASP A 129 21.50 -9.14 -10.42
C ASP A 129 21.34 -10.15 -9.28
N ALA A 130 20.14 -10.29 -8.70
CA ALA A 130 19.85 -11.32 -7.72
C ALA A 130 19.55 -12.69 -8.36
N GLY A 131 19.27 -12.75 -9.67
CA GLY A 131 18.92 -14.00 -10.36
C GLY A 131 17.61 -14.62 -9.87
N VAL A 132 16.65 -13.78 -9.44
CA VAL A 132 15.35 -14.20 -8.90
C VAL A 132 14.23 -13.95 -9.89
N HIS A 133 13.06 -14.56 -9.66
CA HIS A 133 11.86 -14.21 -10.41
C HIS A 133 11.27 -12.90 -9.88
N GLY A 134 10.99 -11.96 -10.79
CA GLY A 134 10.38 -10.67 -10.48
C GLY A 134 9.00 -10.57 -11.13
N LEU A 135 7.97 -10.42 -10.30
CA LEU A 135 6.59 -10.26 -10.72
C LEU A 135 6.16 -8.82 -10.50
N PHE A 136 5.71 -8.15 -11.56
CA PHE A 136 5.17 -6.80 -11.51
C PHE A 136 3.65 -6.86 -11.66
N ILE A 137 2.94 -6.14 -10.79
CA ILE A 137 1.50 -5.89 -10.94
C ILE A 137 1.30 -4.40 -11.24
N PRO A 138 0.24 -3.98 -11.93
CA PRO A 138 0.00 -2.58 -12.22
C PRO A 138 -0.63 -1.83 -11.05
N GLY A 139 -0.21 -0.57 -10.88
CA GLY A 139 -0.89 0.41 -10.04
C GLY A 139 -1.62 1.49 -10.83
N ASN A 140 -2.20 2.45 -10.13
CA ASN A 140 -2.98 3.50 -10.78
C ASN A 140 -2.12 4.43 -11.64
N HIS A 141 -0.87 4.68 -11.24
CA HIS A 141 0.05 5.47 -12.04
C HIS A 141 0.49 4.75 -13.30
N ASP A 142 0.58 3.42 -13.28
CA ASP A 142 0.89 2.60 -14.47
C ASP A 142 -0.23 2.68 -15.53
N TRP A 143 -1.48 2.85 -15.07
CA TRP A 143 -2.65 3.21 -15.89
C TRP A 143 -2.77 4.72 -16.19
N ALA A 144 -1.63 5.42 -16.31
CA ALA A 144 -1.57 6.87 -16.54
C ALA A 144 -2.40 7.70 -15.54
N SER A 145 -2.42 7.29 -14.27
CA SER A 145 -3.23 7.89 -13.20
C SER A 145 -4.72 7.92 -13.53
N GLY A 146 -5.22 6.86 -14.19
CA GLY A 146 -6.62 6.70 -14.56
C GLY A 146 -7.06 7.48 -15.79
N LYS A 147 -6.14 8.12 -16.54
CA LYS A 147 -6.47 8.90 -17.75
C LYS A 147 -6.78 8.03 -18.96
N SER A 148 -7.38 8.60 -20.00
CA SER A 148 -7.83 7.88 -21.20
C SER A 148 -6.73 7.14 -21.99
N GLU A 149 -5.47 7.53 -21.85
CA GLU A 149 -4.34 6.82 -22.45
C GLU A 149 -3.78 5.68 -21.58
N GLY A 150 -4.41 5.42 -20.42
CA GLY A 150 -3.96 4.47 -19.39
C GLY A 150 -3.77 3.06 -19.93
N TYR A 151 -4.71 2.54 -20.71
CA TYR A 151 -4.58 1.19 -21.27
C TYR A 151 -3.37 1.05 -22.19
N ARG A 152 -3.13 2.05 -23.05
CA ARG A 152 -1.95 2.05 -23.94
C ARG A 152 -0.64 2.18 -23.15
N ALA A 153 -0.63 3.01 -22.10
CA ALA A 153 0.54 3.19 -21.23
C ALA A 153 0.88 1.88 -20.49
N LEU A 154 -0.13 1.20 -19.95
CA LEU A 154 -0.01 -0.09 -19.31
C LEU A 154 0.61 -1.14 -20.24
N LEU A 155 0.05 -1.33 -21.44
CA LEU A 155 0.55 -2.31 -22.40
C LEU A 155 2.00 -2.01 -22.83
N ALA A 156 2.36 -0.72 -22.96
CA ALA A 156 3.74 -0.34 -23.26
C ALA A 156 4.70 -0.70 -22.12
N GLN A 157 4.25 -0.53 -20.87
CA GLN A 157 5.02 -0.86 -19.69
C GLN A 157 5.17 -2.36 -19.46
N GLU A 158 4.09 -3.13 -19.61
CA GLU A 158 4.09 -4.59 -19.63
C GLU A 158 5.13 -5.11 -20.63
N LYS A 159 5.07 -4.62 -21.87
CA LYS A 159 6.03 -5.02 -22.90
C LYS A 159 7.47 -4.71 -22.49
N PHE A 160 7.74 -3.51 -21.98
CA PHE A 160 9.08 -3.11 -21.57
C PHE A 160 9.65 -4.03 -20.48
N ILE A 161 8.84 -4.36 -19.47
CA ILE A 161 9.25 -5.22 -18.35
C ILE A 161 9.49 -6.66 -18.83
N ASN A 162 8.56 -7.22 -19.61
CA ASN A 162 8.66 -8.57 -20.14
C ASN A 162 9.86 -8.73 -21.11
N ASP A 163 10.08 -7.76 -22.00
CA ASP A 163 11.25 -7.73 -22.89
C ASP A 163 12.55 -7.69 -22.07
N ALA A 164 12.59 -6.89 -21.00
CA ALA A 164 13.79 -6.73 -20.18
C ALA A 164 14.12 -7.99 -19.38
N LEU A 165 13.12 -8.74 -18.91
CA LEU A 165 13.28 -9.95 -18.09
C LEU A 165 13.17 -11.26 -18.87
N ALA A 166 13.06 -11.19 -20.21
CA ALA A 166 13.02 -12.32 -21.12
C ALA A 166 11.96 -13.39 -20.77
N GLY A 167 10.74 -12.97 -20.38
CA GLY A 167 9.67 -13.90 -20.01
C GLY A 167 8.27 -13.30 -20.07
N GLU A 168 7.28 -14.17 -20.31
CA GLU A 168 5.85 -13.80 -20.49
C GLU A 168 5.08 -13.62 -19.17
N GLN A 169 5.67 -13.95 -18.02
CA GLN A 169 4.98 -13.95 -16.71
C GLN A 169 5.55 -12.96 -15.68
N ASN A 170 6.38 -12.00 -16.12
CA ASN A 170 6.97 -11.01 -15.22
C ASN A 170 6.05 -9.79 -14.99
N PHE A 171 4.98 -9.63 -15.78
CA PHE A 171 3.98 -8.59 -15.57
C PHE A 171 2.59 -9.22 -15.64
N LEU A 172 1.86 -9.22 -14.51
CA LEU A 172 0.55 -9.84 -14.40
C LEU A 172 -0.46 -8.92 -13.68
N PRO A 173 -1.74 -9.03 -14.03
CA PRO A 173 -2.30 -9.82 -15.13
C PRO A 173 -1.93 -9.23 -16.50
N SER A 174 -1.69 -10.09 -17.49
CA SER A 174 -1.27 -9.66 -18.83
C SER A 174 -2.39 -8.96 -19.60
N GLY A 175 -2.03 -8.07 -20.52
CA GLY A 175 -2.96 -7.42 -21.43
C GLY A 175 -3.95 -6.46 -20.76
N GLY A 176 -3.69 -6.06 -19.51
CA GLY A 176 -4.56 -5.22 -18.69
C GLY A 176 -5.84 -5.90 -18.21
N ALA A 177 -5.88 -7.22 -18.18
CA ALA A 177 -6.98 -7.96 -17.59
C ALA A 177 -7.04 -7.69 -16.07
N PRO A 178 -8.23 -7.75 -15.43
CA PRO A 178 -8.35 -7.57 -13.98
C PRO A 178 -7.77 -8.74 -13.16
N GLY A 179 -7.46 -9.86 -13.80
CA GLY A 179 -7.25 -11.15 -13.13
C GLY A 179 -8.58 -11.82 -12.76
N PRO A 180 -8.61 -12.69 -11.73
CA PRO A 180 -7.44 -13.21 -11.01
C PRO A 180 -6.54 -14.05 -11.91
N VAL A 181 -5.23 -13.99 -11.66
CA VAL A 181 -4.26 -14.97 -12.18
C VAL A 181 -3.59 -15.65 -11.00
N ALA A 182 -3.66 -16.98 -10.94
CA ALA A 182 -3.08 -17.74 -9.83
C ALA A 182 -1.95 -18.66 -10.26
N PHE A 183 -0.96 -18.81 -9.40
CA PHE A 183 0.10 -19.80 -9.55
C PHE A 183 0.66 -20.19 -8.19
N GLU A 184 1.25 -21.38 -8.12
CA GLU A 184 1.75 -21.96 -6.89
C GLU A 184 3.28 -21.92 -6.83
N LEU A 185 3.81 -21.59 -5.65
CA LEU A 185 5.22 -21.34 -5.44
C LEU A 185 5.78 -22.17 -4.27
N PRO A 186 6.99 -22.75 -4.42
CA PRO A 186 7.70 -22.93 -5.69
C PRO A 186 6.93 -23.88 -6.63
N LYS A 187 7.27 -23.88 -7.93
CA LYS A 187 6.58 -24.70 -8.95
C LYS A 187 6.58 -26.21 -8.66
N VAL A 188 7.56 -26.69 -7.91
CA VAL A 188 7.67 -28.09 -7.49
C VAL A 188 7.51 -28.14 -5.97
N ASN A 189 6.54 -28.94 -5.49
CA ASN A 189 6.15 -29.00 -4.08
C ASN A 189 5.76 -27.62 -3.51
N PRO A 190 4.67 -27.03 -4.01
CA PRO A 190 4.24 -25.69 -3.63
C PRO A 190 3.92 -25.59 -2.15
N VAL A 191 4.19 -24.41 -1.59
CA VAL A 191 3.91 -24.05 -0.19
C VAL A 191 2.98 -22.85 -0.06
N VAL A 192 2.71 -22.17 -1.17
CA VAL A 192 1.82 -21.01 -1.22
C VAL A 192 1.19 -20.91 -2.61
N ARG A 193 -0.07 -20.48 -2.66
CA ARG A 193 -0.72 -19.99 -3.89
C ARG A 193 -0.70 -18.46 -3.88
N LEU A 194 -0.10 -17.87 -4.91
CA LEU A 194 -0.14 -16.43 -5.16
C LEU A 194 -1.27 -16.16 -6.16
N ILE A 195 -2.17 -15.23 -5.82
CA ILE A 195 -3.27 -14.77 -6.69
C ILE A 195 -3.07 -13.29 -6.98
N VAL A 196 -3.01 -12.92 -8.26
CA VAL A 196 -2.72 -11.57 -8.72
C VAL A 196 -3.97 -10.90 -9.28
N LEU A 197 -4.22 -9.66 -8.86
CA LEU A 197 -5.32 -8.81 -9.31
C LEU A 197 -4.78 -7.46 -9.81
N ASP A 198 -5.35 -6.96 -10.91
CA ASP A 198 -5.20 -5.55 -11.31
C ASP A 198 -6.37 -4.76 -10.74
N THR A 199 -6.21 -4.24 -9.51
CA THR A 199 -7.29 -3.51 -8.84
C THR A 199 -7.59 -2.16 -9.49
N GLN A 200 -6.67 -1.58 -10.27
CA GLN A 200 -6.96 -0.35 -11.00
C GLN A 200 -7.95 -0.59 -12.13
N TRP A 201 -8.03 -1.79 -12.70
CA TRP A 201 -9.04 -2.13 -13.71
C TRP A 201 -10.47 -1.85 -13.23
N TRP A 202 -10.79 -2.02 -11.94
CA TRP A 202 -12.12 -1.72 -11.38
C TRP A 202 -12.40 -0.21 -11.33
N LEU A 203 -11.36 0.58 -11.09
CA LEU A 203 -11.45 2.03 -10.91
C LEU A 203 -11.28 2.80 -12.23
N HIS A 204 -10.76 2.14 -13.27
CA HIS A 204 -10.51 2.77 -14.56
C HIS A 204 -11.80 2.95 -15.37
N GLN A 205 -12.08 4.18 -15.78
CA GLN A 205 -13.33 4.54 -16.49
C GLN A 205 -13.19 4.62 -18.01
N HIS A 206 -11.98 4.43 -18.55
CA HIS A 206 -11.72 4.50 -19.99
C HIS A 206 -11.53 3.10 -20.58
N GLU A 207 -11.01 3.05 -21.81
CA GLU A 207 -10.73 1.80 -22.53
C GLU A 207 -9.97 0.82 -21.63
N LYS A 208 -10.48 -0.41 -21.51
CA LYS A 208 -9.88 -1.53 -20.77
C LYS A 208 -10.50 -2.83 -21.27
N PRO A 209 -9.87 -3.99 -21.04
CA PRO A 209 -10.46 -5.28 -21.42
C PRO A 209 -11.84 -5.49 -20.80
N GLU A 210 -12.77 -6.02 -21.59
CA GLU A 210 -14.12 -6.32 -21.14
C GLU A 210 -14.12 -7.58 -20.26
N LYS A 211 -14.58 -7.42 -19.02
CA LYS A 211 -14.92 -8.48 -18.07
C LYS A 211 -15.91 -7.87 -17.08
N SER A 212 -16.76 -8.66 -16.43
CA SER A 212 -17.61 -8.14 -15.35
C SER A 212 -16.93 -8.35 -14.00
N PRO A 213 -17.06 -7.42 -13.04
CA PRO A 213 -16.60 -7.64 -11.67
C PRO A 213 -17.11 -8.96 -11.09
N GLU A 214 -18.37 -9.33 -11.38
CA GLU A 214 -18.98 -10.57 -10.90
C GLU A 214 -18.22 -11.82 -11.37
N THR A 215 -17.84 -11.89 -12.65
CA THR A 215 -17.04 -13.01 -13.17
C THR A 215 -15.66 -13.05 -12.53
N VAL A 216 -15.04 -11.90 -12.28
CA VAL A 216 -13.75 -11.84 -11.59
C VAL A 216 -13.87 -12.39 -10.15
N ILE A 217 -14.95 -12.06 -9.46
CA ILE A 217 -15.24 -12.56 -8.11
C ILE A 217 -15.53 -14.07 -8.11
N GLU A 218 -16.31 -14.58 -9.05
CA GLU A 218 -16.59 -16.03 -9.17
C GLU A 218 -15.31 -16.84 -9.42
N GLU A 219 -14.43 -16.35 -10.30
CA GLU A 219 -13.12 -16.95 -10.53
C GLU A 219 -12.24 -16.88 -9.28
N LEU A 220 -12.24 -15.74 -8.56
CA LEU A 220 -11.48 -15.59 -7.33
C LEU A 220 -11.95 -16.57 -6.25
N ILE A 221 -13.26 -16.71 -6.05
CA ILE A 221 -13.85 -17.69 -5.12
C ILE A 221 -13.36 -19.10 -5.45
N THR A 222 -13.33 -19.46 -6.74
CA THR A 222 -12.85 -20.77 -7.20
C THR A 222 -11.36 -20.96 -6.88
N LEU A 223 -10.53 -19.93 -7.06
CA LEU A 223 -9.09 -20.01 -6.81
C LEU A 223 -8.72 -20.01 -5.32
N LEU A 224 -9.60 -19.49 -4.47
CA LEU A 224 -9.47 -19.52 -3.00
C LEU A 224 -9.73 -20.91 -2.40
N ASP A 225 -10.34 -21.83 -3.16
CA ASP A 225 -10.57 -23.21 -2.75
C ASP A 225 -9.27 -24.03 -2.88
N THR A 226 -8.49 -24.07 -1.79
CA THR A 226 -7.21 -24.78 -1.72
C THR A 226 -6.76 -25.03 -0.28
N GLU A 227 -5.98 -26.10 -0.13
CA GLU A 227 -5.26 -26.48 1.10
C GLU A 227 -3.90 -25.78 1.23
N LEU A 228 -3.52 -24.91 0.29
CA LEU A 228 -2.31 -24.07 0.41
C LEU A 228 -2.62 -22.74 1.10
N PRO A 229 -1.63 -22.15 1.81
CA PRO A 229 -1.68 -20.74 2.17
C PRO A 229 -1.87 -19.89 0.91
N VAL A 230 -2.69 -18.85 1.02
CA VAL A 230 -3.00 -17.97 -0.11
C VAL A 230 -2.52 -16.57 0.19
N ILE A 231 -1.77 -16.00 -0.73
CA ILE A 231 -1.50 -14.57 -0.76
C ILE A 231 -2.18 -13.99 -1.99
N VAL A 232 -3.11 -13.07 -1.77
CA VAL A 232 -3.72 -12.27 -2.83
C VAL A 232 -2.97 -10.95 -2.90
N VAL A 233 -2.52 -10.56 -4.09
CA VAL A 233 -1.83 -9.30 -4.32
C VAL A 233 -2.62 -8.42 -5.28
N GLY A 234 -2.74 -7.15 -4.91
CA GLY A 234 -3.33 -6.08 -5.71
C GLY A 234 -2.63 -4.78 -5.38
N HIS A 235 -2.80 -3.72 -6.18
CA HIS A 235 -2.13 -2.45 -5.88
C HIS A 235 -2.81 -1.68 -4.73
N HIS A 236 -4.15 -1.72 -4.71
CA HIS A 236 -5.01 -0.92 -3.82
C HIS A 236 -5.30 -1.65 -2.49
N PRO A 237 -4.92 -1.09 -1.32
CA PRO A 237 -5.22 -1.66 0.00
C PRO A 237 -6.72 -1.75 0.31
N LEU A 238 -7.17 -2.83 0.93
CA LEU A 238 -8.57 -2.92 1.40
C LEU A 238 -8.83 -2.07 2.65
N GLN A 239 -7.77 -1.75 3.38
CA GLN A 239 -7.77 -0.88 4.53
C GLN A 239 -6.41 -0.19 4.65
N SER A 240 -6.39 1.05 5.10
CA SER A 240 -5.18 1.82 5.37
C SER A 240 -5.44 2.86 6.47
N TYR A 241 -4.40 3.15 7.27
CA TYR A 241 -4.36 4.26 8.22
C TYR A 241 -3.52 5.46 7.73
N GLY A 242 -3.22 5.52 6.43
CA GLY A 242 -2.58 6.67 5.77
C GLY A 242 -3.56 7.58 5.03
N PRO A 243 -3.05 8.54 4.22
CA PRO A 243 -3.87 9.48 3.44
C PRO A 243 -5.00 8.89 2.62
N HIS A 244 -4.81 7.74 1.95
CA HIS A 244 -5.86 7.13 1.14
C HIS A 244 -6.97 6.50 1.99
N GLY A 245 -6.66 6.15 3.25
CA GLY A 245 -7.61 5.82 4.31
C GLY A 245 -8.23 7.04 5.02
N GLY A 246 -7.90 8.27 4.58
CA GLY A 246 -8.46 9.50 5.13
C GLY A 246 -7.75 10.04 6.37
N TYR A 247 -6.47 9.69 6.58
CA TYR A 247 -5.62 10.31 7.60
C TYR A 247 -4.73 11.42 7.02
N PHE A 248 -4.78 12.60 7.65
CA PHE A 248 -3.93 13.75 7.30
C PHE A 248 -3.24 14.26 8.56
N ASP A 249 -1.91 14.40 8.52
CA ASP A 249 -1.13 14.88 9.66
C ASP A 249 -1.30 16.40 9.86
N TRP A 250 -0.78 16.90 10.99
CA TRP A 250 -0.82 18.33 11.29
C TRP A 250 -0.17 19.20 10.21
N LYS A 251 0.82 18.68 9.46
CA LYS A 251 1.48 19.41 8.38
C LYS A 251 0.52 19.64 7.22
N ALA A 252 -0.33 18.66 6.89
CA ALA A 252 -1.37 18.83 5.88
C ALA A 252 -2.40 19.91 6.28
N HIS A 253 -2.67 20.08 7.57
CA HIS A 253 -3.61 21.08 8.09
C HIS A 253 -3.01 22.50 8.20
N ILE A 254 -1.72 22.63 8.52
CA ILE A 254 -1.05 23.93 8.66
C ILE A 254 -0.41 24.38 7.35
N PHE A 255 0.11 23.48 6.54
CA PHE A 255 0.89 23.77 5.33
C PHE A 255 0.29 23.07 4.09
N PRO A 256 -0.96 23.39 3.69
CA PRO A 256 -1.65 22.72 2.59
C PRO A 256 -0.93 22.86 1.24
N THR A 257 -0.13 23.91 1.05
CA THR A 257 0.65 24.14 -0.18
C THR A 257 1.74 23.09 -0.40
N ARG A 258 2.11 22.33 0.64
CA ARG A 258 3.04 21.20 0.50
C ARG A 258 2.46 20.04 -0.32
N ALA A 259 1.14 20.00 -0.50
CA ALA A 259 0.49 19.05 -1.42
C ALA A 259 0.72 19.42 -2.89
N LEU A 260 1.05 20.69 -3.18
CA LEU A 260 1.41 21.15 -4.53
C LEU A 260 2.90 20.93 -4.79
N GLU A 261 3.75 21.39 -3.87
CA GLU A 261 5.21 21.24 -3.93
C GLU A 261 5.78 21.07 -2.52
N GLU A 262 6.61 20.05 -2.30
CA GLU A 262 7.07 19.65 -0.96
C GLU A 262 7.82 20.75 -0.17
N TRP A 263 8.42 21.72 -0.88
CA TRP A 263 9.22 22.82 -0.33
C TRP A 263 8.39 24.04 0.09
N LEU A 264 7.10 24.11 -0.25
CA LEU A 264 6.24 25.25 0.05
C LEU A 264 5.72 25.21 1.51
N TRP A 265 6.56 25.64 2.46
CA TRP A 265 6.22 25.78 3.88
C TRP A 265 5.47 27.07 4.21
N ILE A 266 4.32 27.29 3.56
CA ILE A 266 3.49 28.47 3.79
C ILE A 266 2.39 28.12 4.81
N PRO A 267 2.42 28.68 6.04
CA PRO A 267 1.42 28.38 7.05
C PRO A 267 0.09 29.04 6.70
N ILE A 268 -0.93 28.23 6.46
CA ILE A 268 -2.31 28.65 6.22
C ILE A 268 -3.21 27.91 7.22
N PRO A 269 -3.11 28.18 8.54
CA PRO A 269 -3.95 27.54 9.55
C PRO A 269 -5.44 27.85 9.34
N VAL A 270 -6.33 27.03 9.90
CA VAL A 270 -7.81 27.09 9.77
C VAL A 270 -8.30 26.85 8.34
N ILE A 271 -7.89 27.69 7.38
CA ILE A 271 -8.22 27.55 5.96
C ILE A 271 -7.51 26.34 5.35
N GLY A 272 -6.28 26.04 5.74
CA GLY A 272 -5.54 24.87 5.25
C GLY A 272 -6.17 23.54 5.62
N SER A 273 -6.91 23.48 6.73
CA SER A 273 -7.71 22.32 7.09
C SER A 273 -8.87 22.06 6.12
N VAL A 274 -9.32 23.06 5.34
CA VAL A 274 -10.41 22.88 4.37
C VAL A 274 -10.06 21.80 3.36
N HIS A 275 -8.82 21.73 2.86
CA HIS A 275 -8.44 20.74 1.85
C HIS A 275 -8.46 19.29 2.40
N PRO A 276 -7.80 18.94 3.52
CA PRO A 276 -7.94 17.62 4.16
C PRO A 276 -9.38 17.24 4.48
N TYR A 277 -10.19 18.17 5.03
CA TYR A 277 -11.61 17.92 5.29
C TYR A 277 -12.41 17.72 4.00
N ALA A 278 -12.12 18.51 2.97
CA ALA A 278 -12.72 18.38 1.65
C ALA A 278 -12.42 17.02 1.04
N ARG A 279 -11.15 16.58 0.99
CA ARG A 279 -10.79 15.25 0.47
C ARG A 279 -11.40 14.11 1.30
N LYS A 280 -11.45 14.25 2.63
CA LYS A 280 -12.01 13.24 3.52
C LYS A 280 -13.54 13.10 3.43
N TYR A 281 -14.27 14.21 3.32
CA TYR A 281 -15.73 14.23 3.49
C TYR A 281 -16.53 14.71 2.26
N PHE A 282 -15.92 15.45 1.33
CA PHE A 282 -16.65 16.18 0.27
C PHE A 282 -16.21 15.87 -1.18
N TYR A 283 -14.93 15.62 -1.45
CA TYR A 283 -14.37 15.26 -2.76
C TYR A 283 -13.48 14.03 -2.60
N LYS A 284 -14.10 12.85 -2.67
CA LYS A 284 -13.39 11.57 -2.61
C LYS A 284 -12.85 11.28 -4.01
N PHE A 285 -11.54 11.16 -4.16
CA PHE A 285 -10.97 10.70 -5.43
C PHE A 285 -11.32 9.22 -5.60
N ASP A 286 -11.52 8.74 -6.83
CA ASP A 286 -11.79 7.33 -7.12
C ASP A 286 -10.69 6.38 -6.60
N GLN A 287 -9.57 6.94 -6.15
CA GLN A 287 -8.37 6.31 -5.61
C GLN A 287 -8.31 6.34 -4.07
N ASP A 288 -9.30 6.94 -3.40
CA ASP A 288 -9.43 6.95 -1.95
C ASP A 288 -10.41 5.84 -1.53
N ILE A 289 -10.12 5.12 -0.44
CA ILE A 289 -10.87 3.93 0.00
C ILE A 289 -12.36 4.26 0.14
N GLY A 290 -12.70 5.44 0.67
CA GLY A 290 -14.10 5.84 0.88
C GLY A 290 -14.86 6.26 -0.38
N SER A 291 -14.28 6.22 -1.57
CA SER A 291 -15.00 6.56 -2.82
C SER A 291 -15.92 5.41 -3.22
N THR A 292 -17.06 5.70 -3.85
CA THR A 292 -18.03 4.65 -4.24
C THR A 292 -17.43 3.53 -5.11
N PRO A 293 -16.56 3.81 -6.11
CA PRO A 293 -15.94 2.75 -6.89
C PRO A 293 -14.99 1.86 -6.07
N TYR A 294 -14.20 2.46 -5.17
CA TYR A 294 -13.25 1.75 -4.31
C TYR A 294 -13.97 0.97 -3.21
N ASP A 295 -14.94 1.58 -2.51
CA ASP A 295 -15.78 0.90 -1.53
C ASP A 295 -16.43 -0.36 -2.14
N ASN A 296 -16.95 -0.26 -3.37
CA ASN A 296 -17.53 -1.40 -4.09
C ASN A 296 -16.47 -2.48 -4.43
N LEU A 297 -15.25 -2.09 -4.84
CA LEU A 297 -14.14 -3.05 -5.01
C LEU A 297 -13.86 -3.80 -3.70
N VAL A 298 -13.73 -3.08 -2.58
CA VAL A 298 -13.43 -3.65 -1.26
C VAL A 298 -14.55 -4.58 -0.81
N GLU A 299 -15.81 -4.17 -0.95
CA GLU A 299 -16.97 -4.99 -0.60
C GLU A 299 -16.99 -6.30 -1.39
N GLN A 300 -16.78 -6.24 -2.70
CA GLN A 300 -16.79 -7.41 -3.58
C GLN A 300 -15.65 -8.39 -3.26
N LEU A 301 -14.44 -7.88 -2.99
CA LEU A 301 -13.31 -8.72 -2.60
C LEU A 301 -13.53 -9.36 -1.22
N ASN A 302 -13.99 -8.59 -0.23
CA ASN A 302 -14.33 -9.12 1.10
C ASN A 302 -15.43 -10.19 1.03
N ARG A 303 -16.41 -10.01 0.14
CA ARG A 303 -17.42 -11.04 -0.14
C ARG A 303 -16.77 -12.32 -0.65
N ALA A 304 -15.83 -12.23 -1.60
CA ALA A 304 -15.11 -13.40 -2.12
C ALA A 304 -14.33 -14.12 -1.00
N PHE A 305 -13.54 -13.37 -0.22
CA PHE A 305 -12.73 -13.93 0.86
C PHE A 305 -13.58 -14.61 1.95
N SER A 306 -14.75 -14.04 2.26
CA SER A 306 -15.68 -14.59 3.24
C SER A 306 -16.33 -15.91 2.81
N THR A 307 -16.28 -16.28 1.53
CA THR A 307 -16.79 -17.60 1.06
C THR A 307 -15.84 -18.75 1.34
N ARG A 308 -14.58 -18.43 1.67
CA ARG A 308 -13.58 -19.45 1.94
C ARG A 308 -14.02 -20.25 3.17
N LYS A 309 -14.24 -21.55 2.98
CA LYS A 309 -14.63 -22.43 4.08
C LYS A 309 -13.47 -22.53 5.06
N GLN A 310 -13.78 -22.39 6.34
CA GLN A 310 -12.90 -22.81 7.42
C GLN A 310 -12.89 -24.36 7.39
N PRO A 311 -11.77 -25.03 7.07
CA PRO A 311 -11.68 -26.47 7.14
C PRO A 311 -11.68 -26.91 8.60
N PRO A 312 -11.93 -28.21 8.85
CA PRO A 312 -12.18 -28.74 10.20
C PRO A 312 -11.01 -28.61 11.18
N GLU A 313 -9.79 -28.36 10.69
CA GLU A 313 -8.59 -28.05 11.49
C GLU A 313 -7.70 -27.06 10.71
N GLY A 314 -7.63 -25.79 11.16
CA GLY A 314 -6.58 -24.82 10.79
C GLY A 314 -6.39 -24.55 9.30
N THR A 315 -7.32 -23.80 8.67
CA THR A 315 -7.13 -23.31 7.29
C THR A 315 -5.75 -22.70 7.13
N PRO A 316 -5.05 -22.96 6.02
CA PRO A 316 -3.81 -22.24 5.78
C PRO A 316 -4.10 -20.75 5.57
N LEU A 317 -3.26 -19.87 6.10
CA LEU A 317 -3.41 -18.41 6.09
C LEU A 317 -3.91 -17.82 4.75
N LEU A 318 -4.81 -16.84 4.82
CA LEU A 318 -5.20 -15.93 3.74
C LEU A 318 -4.69 -14.52 4.03
N ILE A 319 -3.81 -14.03 3.16
CA ILE A 319 -3.20 -12.71 3.27
C ILE A 319 -3.58 -11.88 2.04
N TYR A 320 -3.94 -10.62 2.23
CA TYR A 320 -4.01 -9.65 1.13
C TYR A 320 -2.87 -8.64 1.26
N ALA A 321 -2.08 -8.45 0.21
CA ALA A 321 -0.95 -7.54 0.19
C ALA A 321 -1.06 -6.49 -0.92
N ALA A 322 -0.73 -5.23 -0.59
CA ALA A 322 -0.88 -4.10 -1.48
C ALA A 322 0.17 -3.00 -1.30
N GLY A 323 0.28 -2.12 -2.31
CA GLY A 323 1.08 -0.89 -2.30
C GLY A 323 0.19 0.34 -2.07
N HIS A 324 0.28 1.34 -2.95
CA HIS A 324 -0.55 2.54 -3.11
C HIS A 324 -0.50 3.54 -1.94
N GLU A 325 -0.65 3.05 -0.73
CA GLU A 325 -0.39 3.86 0.45
C GLU A 325 1.11 3.87 0.71
N HIS A 326 1.70 5.07 0.76
CA HIS A 326 3.13 5.23 0.90
C HIS A 326 3.65 5.07 2.34
N SER A 327 3.30 3.97 2.97
CA SER A 327 3.70 3.60 4.33
C SER A 327 3.84 2.09 4.48
N LEU A 328 4.35 1.63 5.62
CA LEU A 328 4.42 0.21 5.97
C LEU A 328 3.36 -0.08 7.04
N GLN A 329 2.43 -1.00 6.79
CA GLN A 329 1.40 -1.38 7.76
C GLN A 329 1.13 -2.88 7.74
N VAL A 330 1.08 -3.48 8.92
CA VAL A 330 0.59 -4.86 9.13
C VAL A 330 -0.69 -4.77 9.94
N LEU A 331 -1.81 -5.15 9.34
CA LEU A 331 -3.13 -5.09 9.98
C LEU A 331 -3.72 -6.51 10.08
N LYS A 332 -4.49 -6.78 11.13
CA LYS A 332 -5.41 -7.93 11.18
C LYS A 332 -6.61 -7.63 10.27
N GLY A 333 -7.01 -8.59 9.44
CA GLY A 333 -8.19 -8.45 8.59
C GLY A 333 -9.45 -9.06 9.21
N ASP A 334 -10.61 -8.66 8.69
CA ASP A 334 -11.91 -9.24 9.07
C ASP A 334 -12.28 -10.43 8.16
N SER A 335 -12.12 -10.26 6.84
CA SER A 335 -12.40 -11.30 5.83
C SER A 335 -11.15 -12.09 5.41
N VAL A 336 -9.96 -11.63 5.82
CA VAL A 336 -8.66 -12.27 5.61
C VAL A 336 -7.89 -12.21 6.92
N ASP A 337 -6.86 -13.05 7.11
CA ASP A 337 -6.13 -13.08 8.38
C ASP A 337 -5.26 -11.82 8.55
N TYR A 338 -4.59 -11.40 7.47
CA TYR A 338 -3.70 -10.24 7.47
C TYR A 338 -3.86 -9.36 6.22
N LEU A 339 -3.84 -8.06 6.45
CA LEU A 339 -3.71 -7.03 5.40
C LEU A 339 -2.31 -6.43 5.50
N LEU A 340 -1.55 -6.50 4.41
CA LEU A 340 -0.18 -6.00 4.32
C LEU A 340 -0.13 -4.80 3.38
N VAL A 341 0.29 -3.65 3.90
CA VAL A 341 0.53 -2.44 3.10
C VAL A 341 2.04 -2.21 3.02
N SER A 342 2.61 -2.37 1.83
CA SER A 342 4.05 -2.31 1.56
C SER A 342 4.37 -1.31 0.44
N GLY A 343 3.75 -0.14 0.46
CA GLY A 343 3.84 0.87 -0.61
C GLY A 343 4.93 1.93 -0.42
N ALA A 344 5.97 1.64 0.36
CA ALA A 344 6.94 2.65 0.79
C ALA A 344 8.33 2.50 0.15
N ALA A 345 8.42 2.15 -1.13
CA ALA A 345 9.75 2.00 -1.76
C ALA A 345 10.46 3.34 -2.03
N ALA A 346 9.74 4.38 -2.44
CA ALA A 346 10.36 5.66 -2.79
C ALA A 346 10.40 6.65 -1.62
N ARG A 347 11.61 7.02 -1.13
CA ARG A 347 11.78 7.90 0.06
C ARG A 347 11.01 9.22 0.00
N ARG A 348 10.95 9.85 -1.17
CA ARG A 348 10.27 11.15 -1.34
C ARG A 348 8.74 11.05 -1.27
N LYS A 349 8.20 9.83 -1.39
CA LYS A 349 6.76 9.59 -1.46
C LYS A 349 6.15 9.19 -0.11
N VAL A 350 6.96 8.81 0.88
CA VAL A 350 6.48 8.29 2.17
C VAL A 350 5.51 9.26 2.86
N THR A 351 4.31 8.77 3.16
CA THR A 351 3.21 9.53 3.75
C THR A 351 3.03 9.22 5.24
N ALA A 352 2.37 10.14 5.94
CA ALA A 352 2.03 9.98 7.35
C ALA A 352 1.09 8.78 7.56
N VAL A 353 1.20 8.10 8.71
CA VAL A 353 0.40 6.91 9.02
C VAL A 353 0.03 6.88 10.50
N LEU A 354 -1.22 6.51 10.80
CA LEU A 354 -1.70 6.23 12.15
C LEU A 354 -1.71 4.73 12.44
N SER A 355 -2.21 4.37 13.62
CA SER A 355 -2.67 3.04 13.97
C SER A 355 -4.15 3.10 14.36
N GLY A 356 -4.86 1.98 14.18
CA GLY A 356 -6.16 1.71 14.80
C GLY A 356 -6.18 0.33 15.47
N ASP A 357 -7.36 -0.10 15.90
CA ASP A 357 -7.53 -1.27 16.78
C ASP A 357 -7.00 -2.59 16.18
N ASN A 358 -7.00 -2.72 14.85
CA ASN A 358 -6.48 -3.90 14.17
C ASN A 358 -5.02 -3.75 13.68
N THR A 359 -4.35 -2.63 13.96
CA THR A 359 -2.97 -2.40 13.54
C THR A 359 -1.99 -3.18 14.42
N LEU A 360 -1.19 -4.06 13.82
CA LEU A 360 -0.09 -4.76 14.50
C LEU A 360 1.22 -3.99 14.42
N PHE A 361 1.48 -3.39 13.25
CA PHE A 361 2.64 -2.57 12.99
C PHE A 361 2.27 -1.44 12.03
N ALA A 362 2.82 -0.24 12.24
CA ALA A 362 2.73 0.87 11.29
C ALA A 362 3.97 1.77 11.36
N HIS A 363 4.50 2.18 10.21
CA HIS A 363 5.65 3.09 10.19
C HIS A 363 5.68 3.97 8.94
N GLN A 364 5.92 5.28 9.17
CA GLN A 364 6.23 6.28 8.14
C GLN A 364 7.71 6.15 7.74
N HIS A 365 8.09 5.05 7.10
CA HIS A 365 9.46 4.84 6.63
C HIS A 365 9.53 3.99 5.36
N THR A 366 10.66 4.07 4.65
CA THR A 366 10.88 3.25 3.46
C THR A 366 11.23 1.82 3.82
N GLY A 367 10.71 0.85 3.07
CA GLY A 367 11.00 -0.55 3.30
C GLY A 367 10.18 -1.46 2.40
N PHE A 368 10.19 -2.74 2.75
CA PHE A 368 9.40 -3.78 2.12
C PHE A 368 9.05 -4.86 3.13
N MET A 369 8.22 -5.83 2.73
CA MET A 369 7.90 -6.98 3.57
C MET A 369 8.47 -8.26 2.99
N ALA A 370 8.89 -9.18 3.86
CA ALA A 370 9.30 -10.53 3.49
C ALA A 370 8.34 -11.53 4.15
N VAL A 371 7.81 -12.46 3.35
CA VAL A 371 7.01 -13.58 3.83
C VAL A 371 7.77 -14.87 3.54
N ASP A 372 8.19 -15.53 4.62
CA ASP A 372 8.97 -16.78 4.56
C ASP A 372 8.10 -17.97 4.92
N PHE A 373 8.22 -19.03 4.14
CA PHE A 373 7.55 -20.30 4.32
C PHE A 373 8.59 -21.35 4.70
N PHE A 374 8.36 -22.09 5.79
CA PHE A 374 9.31 -23.06 6.33
C PHE A 374 8.87 -24.51 6.09
N THR A 375 9.82 -25.46 6.22
CA THR A 375 9.55 -26.90 6.04
C THR A 375 8.53 -27.48 7.00
N ASP A 376 8.38 -26.89 8.20
CA ASP A 376 7.44 -27.31 9.23
C ASP A 376 6.04 -26.67 9.07
N GLY A 377 5.81 -25.97 7.96
CA GLY A 377 4.53 -25.33 7.65
C GLY A 377 4.35 -23.95 8.30
N LYS A 378 5.28 -23.50 9.14
CA LYS A 378 5.22 -22.17 9.73
C LYS A 378 5.47 -21.09 8.68
N ILE A 379 4.82 -19.96 8.86
CA ILE A 379 4.94 -18.78 8.00
C ILE A 379 5.40 -17.61 8.86
N LEU A 380 6.30 -16.81 8.32
CA LEU A 380 6.92 -15.72 9.03
C LEU A 380 6.89 -14.44 8.22
N LEU A 381 6.31 -13.40 8.81
CA LEU A 381 6.28 -12.07 8.25
C LEU A 381 7.39 -11.21 8.86
N ARG A 382 8.09 -10.48 8.01
CA ARG A 382 9.06 -9.45 8.42
C ARG A 382 8.83 -8.14 7.70
N VAL A 383 8.99 -7.03 8.41
CA VAL A 383 9.12 -5.69 7.82
C VAL A 383 10.60 -5.31 7.85
N VAL A 384 11.13 -5.00 6.67
CA VAL A 384 12.56 -4.73 6.44
C VAL A 384 12.73 -3.28 6.00
N GLU A 385 13.63 -2.57 6.65
CA GLU A 385 13.97 -1.19 6.32
C GLU A 385 15.48 -1.07 6.02
N PRO A 386 15.91 -0.11 5.19
CA PRO A 386 17.29 -0.07 4.67
C PRO A 386 18.37 0.39 5.67
N ALA A 387 18.02 0.75 6.90
CA ALA A 387 19.02 1.07 7.94
C ALA A 387 19.64 -0.23 8.46
N ASP A 388 20.92 -0.47 8.18
CA ASP A 388 21.72 -1.63 8.62
C ASP A 388 21.08 -3.03 8.43
N ARG A 389 20.13 -3.15 7.50
CA ARG A 389 19.33 -4.36 7.21
C ARG A 389 18.46 -4.81 8.39
N GLU A 390 18.01 -3.88 9.22
CA GLU A 390 17.23 -4.20 10.41
C GLU A 390 15.81 -4.68 10.04
N VAL A 391 15.44 -5.81 10.65
CA VAL A 391 14.05 -6.27 10.72
C VAL A 391 13.39 -5.49 11.86
N PHE A 392 12.46 -4.62 11.52
CA PHE A 392 11.74 -3.78 12.49
C PHE A 392 10.50 -4.46 13.05
N PHE A 393 9.93 -5.41 12.32
CA PHE A 393 8.81 -6.20 12.78
C PHE A 393 8.99 -7.62 12.29
N HIS A 394 8.71 -8.58 13.15
CA HIS A 394 8.98 -9.98 12.95
C HIS A 394 7.86 -10.78 13.64
N ARG A 395 7.04 -11.51 12.90
CA ARG A 395 5.90 -12.24 13.49
C ARG A 395 5.65 -13.57 12.80
N TRP A 396 5.61 -14.63 13.61
CA TRP A 396 5.08 -15.91 13.18
C TRP A 396 3.58 -15.79 12.95
N LEU A 397 3.15 -16.04 11.72
CA LEU A 397 1.75 -16.00 11.37
C LEU A 397 1.12 -17.31 11.86
N THR A 398 0.22 -17.18 12.84
CA THR A 398 -0.52 -18.30 13.40
C THR A 398 -1.89 -18.40 12.75
N PHE A 399 -2.41 -19.63 12.74
CA PHE A 399 -3.77 -19.98 12.35
C PHE A 399 -4.80 -19.58 13.40
#